data_AF-A0A959LYE7-F1
#
_entry.id   AF-A0A959LYE7-F1
#
_cell.length_a   1.000
_cell.length_b   1.000
_cell.length_c   1.000
_cell.angle_alpha   90.00
_cell.angle_beta   90.00
_cell.angle_gamma   90.00
#
_symmetry.space_group_name_H-M   'P 1'
#
loop_
_entity.id
_entity.type
_entity.pdbx_description
1 polymer ?
#
loop_
_entity_poly.entity_id
_entity_poly.type
_entity_poly.pdbx_seq_one_letter_code
_entity_poly.pdbx_strand_id
1 'polypeptide(L)'
;MEFSDILQGLPDFVQEIATNLRALVRPLHPDIQEDLTKTRTMAGAFYSIGSKSNVIIFLQPGDAHCKLYLHHTDKIDTRGLPLQGKGKHAKHIKLFEWDPALEDTYRLVLTDITRIVAEKA
;
A
#
# COMPACT_ATOMS: atom_id res chain seq x y z
N MET A 1 -0.12 10.73 -15.68
CA MET A 1 0.86 10.92 -14.61
C MET A 1 1.41 9.55 -14.35
N GLU A 2 2.72 9.45 -14.29
CA GLU A 2 3.43 8.22 -14.02
C GLU A 2 3.77 8.11 -12.53
N PHE A 3 4.01 6.89 -12.06
CA PHE A 3 4.41 6.69 -10.66
C PHE A 3 5.74 7.37 -10.33
N SER A 4 6.64 7.47 -11.32
CA SER A 4 7.89 8.25 -11.20
C SER A 4 7.65 9.72 -10.88
N ASP A 5 6.54 10.30 -11.33
CA ASP A 5 6.19 11.69 -11.02
C ASP A 5 5.90 11.87 -9.53
N ILE A 6 5.40 10.83 -8.84
CA ILE A 6 5.18 10.84 -7.39
C ILE A 6 6.51 10.73 -6.64
N LEU A 7 7.44 9.93 -7.16
CA LEU A 7 8.73 9.65 -6.52
C LEU A 7 9.78 10.74 -6.74
N GLN A 8 9.62 11.56 -7.78
CA GLN A 8 10.58 12.58 -8.15
C GLN A 8 10.92 13.51 -6.97
N GLY A 9 12.20 13.57 -6.61
CA GLY A 9 12.73 14.41 -5.54
C GLY A 9 12.69 13.78 -4.15
N LEU A 10 12.14 12.57 -4.00
CA LEU A 10 12.19 11.83 -2.74
C LEU A 10 13.54 11.11 -2.58
N PRO A 11 13.96 10.81 -1.34
CA PRO A 11 15.20 10.04 -1.11
C PRO A 11 15.16 8.65 -1.76
N ASP A 12 16.32 8.17 -2.21
CA ASP A 12 16.45 6.89 -2.93
C ASP A 12 15.84 5.71 -2.16
N PHE A 13 16.05 5.63 -0.84
CA PHE A 13 15.47 4.57 -0.01
C PHE A 13 13.94 4.59 -0.02
N VAL A 14 13.32 5.77 -0.09
CA VAL A 14 11.85 5.89 -0.19
C VAL A 14 11.37 5.41 -1.55
N GLN A 15 12.11 5.75 -2.62
CA GLN A 15 11.81 5.31 -3.97
C GLN A 15 11.91 3.78 -4.09
N GLU A 16 12.93 3.18 -3.45
CA GLU A 16 13.10 1.72 -3.36
C GLU A 16 11.91 1.06 -2.67
N ILE A 17 11.57 1.49 -1.45
CA ILE A 17 10.43 0.95 -0.70
C ILE A 17 9.14 1.05 -1.52
N ALA A 18 8.87 2.22 -2.10
CA ALA A 18 7.66 2.46 -2.87
C ALA A 18 7.58 1.59 -4.12
N THR A 19 8.72 1.38 -4.80
CA THR A 19 8.81 0.53 -5.99
C THR A 19 8.58 -0.93 -5.65
N ASN A 20 9.21 -1.43 -4.58
CA ASN A 20 9.05 -2.81 -4.14
C ASN A 20 7.61 -3.09 -3.67
N LEU A 21 7.01 -2.20 -2.88
CA LEU A 21 5.61 -2.33 -2.48
C LEU A 21 4.65 -2.30 -3.68
N ARG A 22 4.87 -1.40 -4.65
CA ARG A 22 4.07 -1.36 -5.88
C ARG A 22 4.21 -2.66 -6.68
N ALA A 23 5.41 -3.20 -6.78
CA ALA A 23 5.68 -4.47 -7.45
C ALA A 23 5.01 -5.67 -6.74
N LEU A 24 4.86 -5.61 -5.42
CA LEU A 24 4.09 -6.60 -4.66
C LEU A 24 2.59 -6.51 -4.93
N VAL A 25 2.00 -5.32 -4.96
CA VAL A 25 0.54 -5.13 -4.97
C VAL A 25 -0.08 -5.41 -6.33
N ARG A 26 0.50 -4.88 -7.42
CA ARG A 26 -0.07 -4.96 -8.77
C ARG A 26 -0.40 -6.40 -9.23
N PRO A 27 0.42 -7.44 -8.98
CA PRO A 27 0.13 -8.79 -9.45
C PRO A 27 -0.80 -9.60 -8.51
N LEU A 28 -1.24 -9.06 -7.36
CA LEU A 28 -1.98 -9.87 -6.37
C LEU A 28 -3.37 -10.29 -6.84
N HIS A 29 -3.98 -9.54 -7.75
CA HIS A 29 -5.31 -9.84 -8.29
C HIS A 29 -5.50 -9.13 -9.63
N PRO A 30 -6.08 -9.79 -10.65
CA PRO A 30 -6.22 -9.23 -12.01
C PRO A 30 -7.05 -7.94 -12.06
N ASP A 31 -8.03 -7.78 -11.16
CA ASP A 31 -8.91 -6.61 -11.14
C ASP A 31 -8.39 -5.45 -10.28
N ILE A 32 -7.14 -5.50 -9.82
CA ILE A 32 -6.54 -4.37 -9.10
C ILE A 32 -6.37 -3.20 -10.07
N GLN A 33 -7.03 -2.10 -9.73
CA GLN A 33 -6.87 -0.81 -10.38
C GLN A 33 -5.94 0.07 -9.55
N GLU A 34 -4.98 0.70 -10.20
CA GLU A 34 -4.06 1.68 -9.61
C GLU A 34 -4.48 3.09 -10.03
N ASP A 35 -4.77 3.95 -9.05
CA ASP A 35 -5.06 5.36 -9.25
C ASP A 35 -3.98 6.22 -8.60
N LEU A 36 -3.27 7.00 -9.41
CA LEU A 36 -2.20 7.87 -8.95
C LEU A 36 -2.75 9.26 -8.60
N THR A 37 -2.27 9.80 -7.47
CA THR A 37 -2.63 11.14 -7.01
C THR A 37 -1.39 11.94 -6.65
N LYS A 38 -1.41 13.23 -6.96
CA LYS A 38 -0.39 14.20 -6.52
C LYS A 38 -1.08 15.55 -6.31
N THR A 39 -1.38 15.83 -5.06
CA THR A 39 -1.97 17.09 -4.58
C THR A 39 -1.00 17.76 -3.63
N ARG A 40 -1.30 19.02 -3.24
CA ARG A 40 -0.48 19.77 -2.26
C ARG A 40 -0.34 19.03 -0.92
N THR A 41 -1.30 18.20 -0.54
CA THR A 41 -1.36 17.56 0.79
C THR A 41 -1.20 16.04 0.74
N MET A 42 -1.24 15.43 -0.44
CA MET A 42 -1.24 13.98 -0.61
C MET A 42 -0.71 13.60 -1.99
N ALA A 43 0.34 12.78 -2.03
CA ALA A 43 0.86 12.15 -3.23
C ALA A 43 1.04 10.65 -2.99
N GLY A 44 0.66 9.81 -3.95
CA GLY A 44 0.69 8.35 -3.76
C GLY A 44 -0.14 7.56 -4.77
N ALA A 45 -0.28 6.27 -4.51
CA ALA A 45 -1.02 5.33 -5.35
C ALA A 45 -2.11 4.63 -4.53
N PHE A 46 -3.36 4.78 -4.95
CA PHE A 46 -4.49 4.01 -4.43
C PHE A 46 -4.64 2.73 -5.23
N TYR A 47 -4.90 1.63 -4.52
CA TYR A 47 -5.25 0.35 -5.12
C TYR A 47 -6.65 -0.03 -4.69
N SER A 48 -7.48 -0.43 -5.65
CA SER A 48 -8.88 -0.82 -5.44
C SER A 48 -9.26 -2.00 -6.32
N ILE A 49 -10.28 -2.76 -5.92
CA ILE A 49 -10.85 -3.87 -6.70
C ILE A 49 -12.35 -3.59 -6.94
N GLY A 50 -12.79 -3.76 -8.19
CA GLY A 50 -14.18 -3.59 -8.63
C GLY A 50 -14.61 -2.12 -8.80
N SER A 51 -14.43 -1.28 -7.78
CA SER A 51 -14.76 0.15 -7.80
C SER A 51 -13.66 0.98 -7.15
N LYS A 52 -13.42 2.20 -7.64
CA LYS A 52 -12.48 3.17 -7.06
C LYS A 52 -12.79 3.54 -5.61
N SER A 53 -14.06 3.42 -5.19
CA SER A 53 -14.47 3.64 -3.80
C SER A 53 -14.08 2.49 -2.86
N ASN A 54 -13.66 1.35 -3.42
CA ASN A 54 -13.33 0.12 -2.71
C ASN A 54 -11.81 -0.03 -2.57
N VAL A 55 -11.19 0.96 -1.95
CA VAL A 55 -9.74 1.00 -1.72
C VAL A 55 -9.34 -0.12 -0.76
N ILE A 56 -8.35 -0.91 -1.19
CA ILE A 56 -7.71 -1.95 -0.37
C ILE A 56 -6.43 -1.43 0.28
N ILE A 57 -5.64 -0.66 -0.46
CA ILE A 57 -4.31 -0.22 -0.08
C ILE A 57 -4.11 1.21 -0.58
N PHE A 58 -3.41 2.02 0.20
CA PHE A 58 -2.86 3.29 -0.27
C PHE A 58 -1.37 3.36 0.04
N LEU A 59 -0.55 3.56 -0.99
CA LEU A 59 0.89 3.73 -0.89
C LEU A 59 1.21 5.23 -0.93
N GLN A 60 1.78 5.75 0.14
CA GLN A 60 2.11 7.17 0.28
C GLN A 60 3.61 7.35 0.57
N PRO A 61 4.45 7.53 -0.48
CA PRO A 61 5.83 7.95 -0.34
C PRO A 61 5.91 9.37 0.27
N GLY A 62 6.92 9.62 1.10
CA GLY A 62 7.19 10.95 1.67
C GLY A 62 8.67 11.11 2.03
N ASP A 63 9.07 12.30 2.46
CA ASP A 63 10.49 12.67 2.56
C ASP A 63 11.34 11.84 3.54
N ALA A 64 10.71 11.15 4.49
CA ALA A 64 11.43 10.39 5.54
C ALA A 64 11.03 8.91 5.64
N HIS A 65 9.90 8.52 5.06
CA HIS A 65 9.39 7.15 5.10
C HIS A 65 8.28 6.98 4.07
N CYS A 66 8.04 5.73 3.68
CA CYS A 66 6.81 5.37 2.97
C CYS A 66 5.74 4.97 3.98
N LYS A 67 4.50 5.40 3.76
CA LYS A 67 3.34 4.86 4.49
C LYS A 67 2.58 3.88 3.61
N LEU A 68 2.40 2.68 4.10
CA LEU A 68 1.52 1.67 3.50
C LEU A 68 0.25 1.60 4.32
N TYR A 69 -0.83 2.19 3.81
CA TYR A 69 -2.15 2.09 4.42
C TYR A 69 -2.82 0.80 3.96
N LEU A 70 -3.37 0.07 4.93
CA LEU A 70 -4.01 -1.22 4.77
C LEU A 70 -5.45 -1.10 5.26
N HIS A 71 -6.41 -1.44 4.39
CA HIS A 71 -7.83 -1.53 4.76
C HIS A 71 -8.15 -2.95 5.25
N HIS A 72 -9.30 -3.11 5.92
CA HIS A 72 -9.77 -4.39 6.49
C HIS A 72 -8.81 -5.05 7.48
N THR A 73 -7.96 -4.26 8.14
CA THR A 73 -7.02 -4.76 9.18
C THR A 73 -7.71 -5.38 10.39
N ASP A 74 -9.01 -5.16 10.58
CA ASP A 74 -9.86 -5.81 11.58
C ASP A 74 -10.27 -7.24 11.22
N LYS A 75 -9.95 -7.72 10.01
CA LYS A 75 -10.43 -8.99 9.45
C LYS A 75 -9.31 -9.91 8.99
N ILE A 76 -8.06 -9.51 9.17
CA ILE A 76 -6.88 -10.28 8.75
C ILE A 76 -5.94 -10.48 9.94
N ASP A 77 -5.11 -11.50 9.86
CA ASP A 77 -3.90 -11.59 10.68
C ASP A 77 -2.83 -10.68 10.06
N THR A 78 -2.38 -9.69 10.82
CA THR A 78 -1.38 -8.71 10.38
C THR A 78 0.04 -9.22 10.54
N ARG A 79 0.22 -10.47 11.01
CA ARG A 79 1.50 -11.20 11.08
C ARG A 79 2.60 -10.42 11.81
N GLY A 80 2.20 -9.71 12.86
CA GLY A 80 3.13 -8.89 13.68
C GLY A 80 3.59 -7.58 13.03
N LEU A 81 3.06 -7.19 11.86
CA LEU A 81 3.40 -5.90 11.25
C LEU A 81 3.04 -4.73 12.20
N PRO A 82 3.91 -3.72 12.36
CA PRO A 82 3.76 -2.67 13.37
C PRO A 82 2.75 -1.60 12.91
N LEU A 83 1.47 -1.96 12.91
CA LEU A 83 0.39 -1.08 12.48
C LEU A 83 0.24 0.16 13.37
N GLN A 84 0.11 1.30 12.72
CA GLN A 84 -0.12 2.62 13.30
C GLN A 84 -1.47 3.20 12.83
N GLY A 85 -1.98 4.17 13.58
CA GLY A 85 -3.25 4.85 13.29
C GLY A 85 -4.39 4.43 14.22
N LYS A 86 -5.36 5.33 14.37
CA LYS A 86 -6.54 5.14 15.24
C LYS A 86 -7.78 4.62 14.49
N GLY A 87 -7.67 4.42 13.18
CA GLY A 87 -8.77 3.92 12.36
C GLY A 87 -9.14 2.49 12.73
N LYS A 88 -10.44 2.21 12.83
CA LYS A 88 -10.95 0.86 13.14
C LYS A 88 -10.65 -0.13 12.02
N HIS A 89 -10.84 0.29 10.77
CA HIS A 89 -10.75 -0.58 9.59
C HIS A 89 -9.49 -0.33 8.76
N ALA A 90 -8.91 0.87 8.86
CA ALA A 90 -7.73 1.27 8.12
C ALA A 90 -6.62 1.68 9.08
N LYS A 91 -5.47 1.04 8.94
CA LYS A 91 -4.22 1.36 9.66
C LYS A 91 -3.09 1.49 8.65
N HIS A 92 -1.92 1.93 9.08
CA HIS A 92 -0.77 2.04 8.20
C HIS A 92 0.52 1.56 8.85
N ILE A 93 1.49 1.20 8.01
CA ILE A 93 2.86 0.91 8.41
C ILE A 93 3.72 2.07 7.94
N LYS A 94 4.68 2.50 8.76
CA LYS A 94 5.76 3.39 8.31
C LYS A 94 6.99 2.56 8.02
N LEU A 95 7.48 2.63 6.79
CA LEU A 95 8.67 1.93 6.33
C LEU A 95 9.77 2.97 6.14
N PHE A 96 10.86 2.79 6.89
CA PHE A 96 12.05 3.64 6.83
C PHE A 96 13.16 3.02 5.97
N GLU A 97 13.07 1.72 5.73
CA GLU A 97 13.94 0.95 4.84
C GLU A 97 13.13 -0.19 4.23
N TRP A 98 13.64 -0.77 3.15
CA TRP A 98 13.11 -2.01 2.60
C TRP A 98 13.83 -3.19 3.24
N ASP A 99 13.09 -4.11 3.85
CA ASP A 99 13.62 -5.35 4.39
C ASP A 99 13.10 -6.54 3.55
N PRO A 100 13.95 -7.14 2.69
CA PRO A 100 13.57 -8.31 1.90
C PRO A 100 13.09 -9.50 2.75
N ALA A 101 13.52 -9.63 4.01
CA ALA A 101 13.07 -10.72 4.88
C ALA A 101 11.59 -10.59 5.26
N LEU A 102 11.01 -9.40 5.15
CA LEU A 102 9.59 -9.14 5.40
C LEU A 102 8.74 -9.20 4.12
N GLU A 103 9.33 -9.40 2.94
CA GLU A 103 8.59 -9.39 1.67
C GLU A 103 7.43 -10.40 1.66
N ASP A 104 7.69 -11.65 2.07
CA ASP A 104 6.67 -12.69 2.15
C ASP A 104 5.56 -12.32 3.14
N THR A 105 5.93 -11.67 4.26
CA THR A 105 4.96 -11.20 5.26
C THR A 105 4.05 -10.13 4.65
N TYR A 106 4.61 -9.15 3.93
CA TYR A 106 3.83 -8.16 3.22
C TYR A 106 2.93 -8.81 2.17
N ARG A 107 3.47 -9.71 1.34
CA ARG A 107 2.72 -10.40 0.30
C ARG A 107 1.52 -11.15 0.86
N LEU A 108 1.69 -11.87 1.97
CA LEU A 108 0.60 -12.62 2.60
C LEU A 108 -0.48 -11.69 3.17
N VAL A 109 -0.09 -10.63 3.88
CA VAL A 109 -1.03 -9.62 4.41
C VAL A 109 -1.82 -8.95 3.29
N LEU A 110 -1.15 -8.54 2.22
CA LEU A 110 -1.79 -7.87 1.08
C LEU A 110 -2.73 -8.84 0.34
N THR A 111 -2.36 -10.12 0.21
CA THR A 111 -3.23 -11.18 -0.35
C THR A 111 -4.48 -11.41 0.50
N ASP A 112 -4.35 -11.42 1.82
CA ASP A 112 -5.50 -11.59 2.70
C ASP A 112 -6.49 -10.42 2.57
N ILE A 113 -5.99 -9.18 2.38
CA ILE A 113 -6.82 -8.00 2.12
C ILE A 113 -7.52 -8.11 0.76
N THR A 114 -6.82 -8.49 -0.31
CA THR A 114 -7.43 -8.60 -1.65
C THR A 114 -8.54 -9.64 -1.64
N ARG A 115 -8.37 -10.76 -0.95
CA ARG A 115 -9.39 -11.82 -0.84
C ARG A 115 -10.69 -11.33 -0.18
N ILE A 116 -10.59 -10.56 0.91
CA ILE A 116 -11.77 -9.99 1.59
C ILE A 116 -12.63 -9.14 0.65
N VAL A 117 -11.99 -8.46 -0.29
CA VAL A 117 -12.65 -7.53 -1.20
C VAL A 117 -13.13 -8.24 -2.46
N ALA A 118 -12.36 -9.19 -2.99
CA ALA A 118 -12.75 -10.01 -4.15
C ALA A 118 -13.96 -10.91 -3.85
N GLU A 119 -14.12 -11.44 -2.63
CA GLU A 119 -15.32 -12.21 -2.23
C GLU A 119 -16.61 -11.38 -2.21
N LYS A 120 -16.52 -10.05 -2.38
CA LYS A 120 -17.65 -9.10 -2.30
C LYS A 120 -17.93 -8.34 -3.59
N ALA A 121 -17.05 -8.45 -4.58
CA ALA A 121 -17.17 -7.79 -5.87
C ALA A 121 -17.95 -8.69 -6.84
#